data_AF-A0A2E1X4U2-F1
#
_entry.id   AF-A0A2E1X4U2-F1
#
_cell.length_a   1.000
_cell.length_b   1.000
_cell.length_c   1.000
_cell.angle_alpha   90.00
_cell.angle_beta   90.00
_cell.angle_gamma   90.00
#
_symmetry.space_group_name_H-M   'P 1'
#
loop_
_entity.id
_entity.type
_entity.pdbx_description
1 polymer ?
#
loop_
_entity_poly.entity_id
_entity_poly.type
_entity_poly.pdbx_seq_one_letter_code
_entity_poly.pdbx_strand_id
1 'polypeptide(L)' 'MILAVAKKDAPGAVALLQQIAQQEWDGTTDTADEPVVEGACPACGTVSKESDEICSDCGLRLR' A
#
# COMPACT_ATOMS: atom_id res chain seq x y z
N MET A 1 -46.62 14.18 6.92
CA MET A 1 -46.30 14.09 5.48
C MET A 1 -45.44 12.86 5.27
N ILE A 2 -45.97 11.82 4.61
CA ILE A 2 -45.20 10.62 4.24
C ILE A 2 -44.60 10.93 2.87
N LEU A 3 -43.26 11.01 2.77
CA LEU A 3 -42.57 11.23 1.51
C LEU A 3 -42.68 9.96 0.66
N ALA A 4 -43.56 9.98 -0.34
CA ALA A 4 -43.68 8.92 -1.33
C ALA A 4 -42.51 9.03 -2.32
N VAL A 5 -41.52 8.15 -2.20
CA VAL A 5 -40.48 8.01 -3.22
C VAL A 5 -41.11 7.41 -4.48
N ALA A 6 -41.15 8.20 -5.56
CA ALA A 6 -41.57 7.75 -6.87
C ALA A 6 -40.57 6.71 -7.40
N LYS A 7 -41.09 5.59 -7.89
CA LYS A 7 -40.35 4.43 -8.41
C LYS A 7 -39.54 4.72 -9.70
N LYS A 8 -39.28 5.99 -10.04
CA LYS A 8 -38.74 6.44 -11.34
C LYS A 8 -37.24 6.76 -11.31
N ASP A 9 -36.58 6.60 -10.17
CA ASP A 9 -35.17 7.00 -9.99
C ASP A 9 -34.26 5.80 -9.66
N ALA A 10 -34.44 4.68 -10.36
CA ALA A 10 -33.56 3.52 -10.24
C ALA A 10 -32.67 3.23 -11.46
N PRO A 11 -32.06 4.20 -12.19
CA PRO A 11 -31.00 3.85 -13.13
C PRO A 11 -29.64 3.59 -12.42
N GLY A 12 -29.51 3.90 -11.12
CA GLY A 12 -28.23 3.81 -10.41
C GLY A 12 -27.76 2.41 -9.99
N ALA A 13 -28.68 1.44 -9.87
CA ALA A 13 -28.31 0.11 -9.35
C ALA A 13 -27.52 -0.73 -10.37
N VAL A 14 -27.82 -0.58 -11.66
CA VAL A 14 -27.14 -1.33 -12.73
C VAL A 14 -25.77 -0.72 -13.05
N ALA A 15 -25.65 0.61 -12.99
CA ALA A 15 -24.39 1.30 -13.21
C ALA A 15 -23.31 0.92 -12.18
N LEU A 16 -23.72 0.73 -10.91
CA LEU A 16 -22.79 0.38 -9.84
C LEU A 16 -22.20 -1.04 -9.99
N LEU A 17 -23.00 -2.00 -10.48
CA LEU A 17 -22.56 -3.39 -10.67
C LEU A 17 -21.52 -3.52 -11.80
N GLN A 18 -21.61 -2.69 -12.85
CA GLN A 18 -20.64 -2.71 -13.95
C GLN A 18 -19.26 -2.19 -13.51
N GLN A 19 -19.22 -1.19 -12.63
CA GLN A 19 -17.97 -0.63 -12.13
C GLN A 19 -17.19 -1.64 -11.28
N ILE A 20 -17.86 -2.47 -10.48
CA ILE A 20 -17.22 -3.48 -9.63
C ILE A 20 -16.59 -4.61 -10.48
N ALA A 21 -17.22 -4.98 -11.60
CA ALA A 21 -16.70 -6.03 -12.49
C ALA A 21 -15.49 -5.59 -13.33
N GLN A 22 -15.31 -4.29 -13.54
CA GLN A 22 -14.18 -3.71 -14.30
C GLN A 22 -13.01 -3.28 -13.43
N GLN A 23 -13.11 -3.42 -12.11
CA GLN A 23 -11.97 -3.24 -11.20
C GLN A 23 -11.09 -4.48 -11.34
N GLU A 24 -10.29 -4.52 -12.41
CA GLU A 24 -9.10 -5.35 -12.44
C GLU A 24 -8.24 -4.90 -11.26
N TRP A 25 -7.95 -5.85 -10.39
CA TRP A 25 -7.04 -5.73 -9.27
C TRP A 25 -5.74 -5.08 -9.79
N ASP A 26 -5.60 -3.77 -9.62
CA ASP A 26 -4.32 -3.07 -9.80
C ASP A 26 -3.45 -3.53 -8.64
N GLY A 27 -2.89 -4.73 -8.83
CA GLY A 27 -1.90 -5.34 -7.98
C GLY A 27 -0.59 -4.60 -8.17
N THR A 28 -0.59 -3.30 -7.88
CA THR A 28 0.60 -2.54 -7.61
C THR A 28 1.05 -2.91 -6.19
N THR A 29 1.57 -4.13 -6.07
CA THR A 29 2.78 -4.29 -5.29
C THR A 29 3.90 -3.90 -6.23
N ASP A 30 4.09 -2.59 -6.39
CA ASP A 30 5.36 -2.02 -6.86
C ASP A 30 6.38 -2.34 -5.77
N THR A 31 6.78 -3.59 -5.70
CA THR A 31 8.03 -3.97 -5.05
C THR A 31 9.04 -3.75 -6.14
N ALA A 32 9.43 -2.48 -6.28
CA ALA A 32 10.68 -2.15 -6.93
C ALA A 32 11.72 -3.11 -6.37
N ASP A 33 12.36 -3.85 -7.27
CA ASP A 33 13.57 -4.62 -7.00
C ASP A 33 14.68 -3.61 -6.69
N GLU A 34 14.55 -2.91 -5.56
CA GLU A 34 15.61 -2.09 -5.02
C GLU A 34 16.66 -3.08 -4.55
N PRO A 35 17.93 -2.94 -5.02
CA PRO A 35 18.98 -3.79 -4.50
C PRO A 35 19.01 -3.58 -3.00
N VAL A 36 18.72 -4.64 -2.24
CA VAL A 36 18.94 -4.66 -0.80
C VAL A 36 20.43 -4.43 -0.63
N VAL A 37 20.82 -3.19 -0.39
CA VAL A 37 22.22 -2.80 -0.25
C VAL A 37 22.73 -3.52 0.97
N GLU A 38 23.54 -4.55 0.75
CA GLU A 38 24.17 -5.31 1.82
C GLU A 38 24.96 -4.33 2.69
N GLY A 39 24.55 -4.21 3.95
CA GLY A 39 25.08 -3.19 4.85
C GLY A 39 24.29 -1.89 4.91
N ALA A 40 23.02 -1.83 4.54
CA ALA A 40 22.13 -0.73 4.93
C ALA A 40 21.32 -1.09 6.18
N CYS A 41 21.15 -0.13 7.10
CA CYS A 41 20.27 -0.30 8.25
C CYS A 41 18.81 -0.44 7.78
N PRO A 42 18.08 -1.50 8.16
CA PRO A 42 16.70 -1.70 7.70
C PRO A 42 15.70 -0.72 8.33
N ALA A 43 16.07 0.00 9.39
CA ALA A 43 15.19 0.99 10.02
C ALA A 43 15.34 2.40 9.44
N CYS A 44 16.56 2.85 9.12
CA CYS A 44 16.80 4.23 8.67
C CYS A 44 17.51 4.34 7.31
N GLY A 45 17.98 3.23 6.73
CA GLY A 45 18.69 3.21 5.45
C GLY A 45 20.18 3.58 5.54
N THR A 46 20.70 3.97 6.71
CA THR A 46 22.11 4.35 6.86
C THR A 46 23.03 3.16 6.62
N VAL A 47 24.07 3.37 5.81
CA VAL A 47 25.11 2.38 5.54
C VAL A 47 25.85 2.03 6.83
N SER A 48 25.75 0.78 7.25
CA SER A 48 26.40 0.14 8.39
C SER A 48 27.34 -0.94 7.88
N LYS A 49 28.50 -1.11 8.52
CA LYS A 49 29.41 -2.21 8.20
C LYS A 49 28.81 -3.52 8.70
N GLU A 50 29.19 -4.62 8.06
CA GLU A 50 28.71 -5.95 8.47
C GLU A 50 29.10 -6.33 9.91
N SER A 51 30.15 -5.69 10.45
CA SER A 51 30.61 -5.88 11.84
C SER A 51 29.92 -4.95 12.85
N ASP A 52 29.08 -4.02 12.43
CA ASP A 52 28.39 -3.10 13.35
C ASP A 52 27.26 -3.85 14.06
N GLU A 53 27.33 -3.93 15.39
CA GLU A 53 26.26 -4.50 16.23
C GLU A 53 25.08 -3.52 16.37
N ILE A 54 25.35 -2.22 16.28
CA ILE A 54 24.39 -1.13 16.47
C ILE A 54 24.57 -0.09 15.36
N CYS A 55 23.48 0.33 14.74
CA CYS A 55 23.49 1.42 13.77
C CYS A 55 23.92 2.73 14.44
N SER A 56 24.98 3.37 13.94
CA SER A 56 25.52 4.63 14.48
C SER A 56 24.58 5.82 14.33
N ASP A 57 23.55 5.71 13.47
CA ASP A 57 22.63 6.81 13.16
C ASP A 57 21.33 6.70 13.97
N CYS A 58 20.63 5.57 13.92
CA CYS A 58 19.33 5.40 14.59
C CYS A 58 19.38 4.57 15.89
N GLY A 59 20.51 3.91 16.18
CA GLY A 59 20.66 3.07 17.38
C GLY A 59 19.97 1.70 17.29
N LEU A 60 19.49 1.28 16.12
CA LEU A 60 18.94 -0.07 15.91
C LEU A 60 20.03 -1.13 16.12
N ARG A 61 19.72 -2.22 16.83
CA ARG A 61 20.58 -3.42 16.88
C ARG A 61 20.48 -4.22 15.57
N LEU A 62 21.62 -4.49 14.94
CA LEU A 62 21.71 -5.16 13.64
C LEU A 62 22.05 -6.65 13.75
N ARG A 63 22.72 -7.07 14.82
CA ARG A 63 23.05 -8.48 15.15
C ARG A 63 22.88 -8.76 16.64
#